data_AF-A0A7C7S4I7-F1
#
_entry.id   AF-A0A7C7S4I7-F1
#
_cell.length_a   1.000
_cell.length_b   1.000
_cell.length_c   1.000
_cell.angle_alpha   90.00
_cell.angle_beta   90.00
_cell.angle_gamma   90.00
#
_symmetry.space_group_name_H-M   'P 1'
#
loop_
_entity.id
_entity.type
_entity.pdbx_description
1 polymer ?
#
loop_
_entity_poly.entity_id
_entity_poly.type
_entity_poly.pdbx_seq_one_letter_code
_entity_poly.pdbx_strand_id
1 'polypeptide(L)' 'NVVIVDDVLSTGATMKHAIEAVKKEGGTPRLAVVIVNKRADDFIDGIPLRALIRARAVH' A
#
# COMPACT_ATOMS: atom_id res chain seq x y z
N ASN A 1 -13.85 0.77 8.78
CA ASN A 1 -13.18 1.02 7.49
C ASN A 1 -11.87 1.76 7.75
N VAL A 2 -10.76 1.26 7.23
CA VAL A 2 -9.42 1.83 7.46
C VAL A 2 -8.75 2.15 6.12
N VAL A 3 -8.14 3.33 6.03
CA VAL A 3 -7.23 3.72 4.96
C VAL A 3 -5.83 3.77 5.55
N ILE A 4 -4.89 3.08 4.92
CA ILE A 4 -3.48 3.06 5.36
C ILE A 4 -2.70 4.01 4.47
N VAL A 5 -1.97 4.93 5.08
CA VAL A 5 -1.19 5.97 4.37
C VAL A 5 0.27 5.82 4.74
N ASP A 6 1.15 5.85 3.73
CA ASP A 6 2.60 5.79 3.90
C ASP A 6 3.29 6.74 2.89
N ASP A 7 4.59 6.98 3.01
CA ASP A 7 5.31 7.85 2.09
C ASP A 7 5.67 7.13 0.77
N VAL A 8 6.30 5.96 0.83
CA VAL A 8 6.86 5.25 -0.32
C VAL A 8 6.58 3.74 -0.27
N LEU A 9 5.97 3.20 -1.33
CA LEU A 9 5.88 1.76 -1.54
C LEU A 9 7.07 1.24 -2.37
N SER A 10 7.92 0.43 -1.73
CA SER A 10 9.03 -0.31 -2.38
C SER A 10 8.68 -1.79 -2.55
N THR A 11 9.22 -2.71 -1.74
CA THR A 11 8.82 -4.13 -1.72
C THR A 11 7.42 -4.32 -1.18
N GLY A 12 6.92 -3.36 -0.40
CA GLY A 12 5.60 -3.36 0.21
C GLY A 12 5.51 -4.06 1.56
N ALA A 13 6.60 -4.62 2.10
CA ALA A 13 6.58 -5.37 3.36
C ALA A 13 5.92 -4.62 4.52
N THR A 14 6.25 -3.33 4.72
CA THR A 14 5.64 -2.47 5.75
C THR A 14 4.12 -2.37 5.59
N MET A 15 3.65 -2.11 4.36
CA MET A 15 2.23 -2.00 4.04
C MET A 15 1.49 -3.32 4.29
N LYS A 16 2.10 -4.46 3.94
CA LYS A 16 1.52 -5.79 4.20
C LYS A 16 1.35 -6.06 5.69
N HIS A 17 2.39 -5.81 6.49
CA HIS A 17 2.30 -5.95 7.94
C HIS A 17 1.24 -5.02 8.55
N ALA A 18 1.10 -3.80 8.03
CA ALA A 18 0.05 -2.87 8.47
C ALA A 18 -1.36 -3.39 8.12
N ILE A 19 -1.55 -3.94 6.91
CA ILE A 19 -2.81 -4.58 6.48
C ILE A 19 -3.15 -5.75 7.40
N GLU A 20 -2.18 -6.61 7.71
CA GLU A 20 -2.35 -7.76 8.60
C GLU A 20 -2.70 -7.33 10.04
N ALA A 21 -1.99 -6.34 10.57
CA ALA A 21 -2.27 -5.80 11.91
C ALA A 21 -3.69 -5.23 11.99
N VAL A 22 -4.12 -4.43 11.00
CA VAL A 22 -5.47 -3.89 10.95
C VAL A 22 -6.52 -5.01 10.91
N LYS A 23 -6.30 -6.06 10.09
CA LYS A 23 -7.22 -7.22 10.03
C LYS A 23 -7.28 -7.96 11.37
N LYS A 24 -6.15 -8.14 12.04
CA LYS A 24 -6.06 -8.84 13.34
C LYS A 24 -6.85 -8.12 14.43
N GLU A 25 -6.88 -6.80 14.41
CA GLU A 25 -7.66 -5.96 15.35
C GLU A 25 -9.15 -5.81 14.95
N GLY A 26 -9.64 -6.63 14.01
CA GLY A 26 -11.03 -6.56 13.52
C GLY A 26 -11.32 -5.39 12.58
N GLY A 27 -10.29 -4.65 12.17
CA GLY A 27 -10.39 -3.57 11.19
C GLY A 27 -10.54 -4.10 9.76
N THR A 28 -11.15 -3.28 8.91
CA THR A 28 -11.28 -3.58 7.47
C THR A 28 -10.50 -2.58 6.63
N PRO A 29 -9.28 -2.92 6.16
CA PRO A 29 -8.54 -2.11 5.21
C PRO A 29 -9.33 -2.01 3.90
N ARG A 30 -9.47 -0.80 3.36
CA ARG A 30 -10.18 -0.56 2.09
C ARG A 30 -9.33 0.14 1.04
N LEU A 31 -8.24 0.78 1.44
CA LEU A 31 -7.35 1.51 0.56
C LEU A 31 -5.97 1.65 1.20
N ALA A 32 -4.93 1.41 0.40
CA ALA A 32 -3.56 1.81 0.69
C ALA A 32 -3.23 3.05 -0.19
N VAL A 33 -2.68 4.09 0.42
CA VAL A 33 -2.26 5.31 -0.29
C VAL A 33 -0.80 5.59 0.02
N VAL A 34 -0.02 5.88 -1.01
CA VAL A 34 1.37 6.33 -0.86
C VAL A 34 1.63 7.61 -1.64
N ILE A 35 2.65 8.37 -1.29
CA ILE A 35 3.10 9.49 -2.15
C ILE A 35 3.79 8.90 -3.38
N VAL A 36 4.70 7.95 -3.20
CA VAL A 36 5.47 7.33 -4.30
C VAL A 36 5.27 5.82 -4.33
N ASN A 37 4.84 5.28 -5.47
CA ASN A 37 4.83 3.83 -5.72
C ASN A 37 5.94 3.46 -6.71
N LYS A 38 6.90 2.64 -6.28
CA LYS A 38 8.00 2.12 -7.12
C LYS A 38 7.64 0.84 -7.87
N ARG A 39 6.44 0.30 -7.65
CA ARG A 39 5.92 -0.91 -8.30
C ARG A 39 4.98 -0.55 -9.45
N ALA A 40 4.76 -1.49 -10.35
CA ALA A 40 3.73 -1.39 -11.38
C ALA A 40 2.31 -1.68 -10.83
N ASP A 41 2.22 -2.32 -9.66
CA ASP A 41 0.97 -2.80 -9.10
C ASP A 41 0.01 -1.67 -8.65
N ASP A 42 -1.28 -1.93 -8.79
CA ASP A 42 -2.41 -1.10 -8.31
C ASP A 42 -3.17 -1.74 -7.14
N PHE A 43 -2.67 -2.87 -6.65
CA PHE A 43 -3.17 -3.59 -5.49
C PHE A 43 -2.01 -4.11 -4.66
N ILE A 44 -2.21 -4.19 -3.34
CA ILE A 44 -1.31 -4.85 -2.43
C ILE A 44 -2.11 -5.67 -1.42
N ASP A 45 -1.81 -6.97 -1.32
CA ASP A 45 -2.55 -7.94 -0.49
C ASP A 45 -4.08 -7.87 -0.64
N GLY A 46 -4.52 -7.73 -1.90
CA GLY A 46 -5.94 -7.63 -2.27
C GLY A 46 -6.60 -6.27 -1.97
N ILE A 47 -5.85 -5.32 -1.42
CA ILE A 47 -6.33 -3.96 -1.13
C ILE A 47 -5.96 -3.02 -2.28
N PRO A 48 -6.89 -2.19 -2.78
CA PRO A 48 -6.56 -1.16 -3.77
C PRO A 48 -5.42 -0.26 -3.28
N LEU A 49 -4.46 0.02 -4.16
CA LEU A 49 -3.32 0.88 -3.92
C LEU A 49 -3.41 2.13 -4.81
N ARG A 50 -3.23 3.31 -4.23
CA ARG A 50 -3.17 4.58 -4.97
C ARG A 50 -1.89 5.33 -4.62
N ALA A 51 -1.36 6.04 -5.61
CA ALA A 51 -0.16 6.84 -5.43
C ALA A 51 -0.25 8.17 -6.15
N LEU A 52 0.35 9.21 -5.59
CA LEU A 52 0.48 10.51 -6.27
C LEU A 52 1.49 10.41 -7.43
N ILE A 53 2.60 9.70 -7.21
CA ILE A 53 3.68 9.53 -8.18
C ILE A 53 3.97 8.04 -8.36
N ARG A 54 4.07 7.59 -9.62
CA ARG A 54 4.61 6.27 -9.93
C ARG A 54 6.03 6.40 -10.45
N ALA A 55 6.99 5.91 -9.68
CA ALA A 55 8.37 5.85 -10.10
C ALA A 55 8.60 4.57 -10.92
N ARG A 56 9.28 4.71 -12.06
CA ARG A 56 9.81 3.57 -12.83
C ARG A 56 11.33 3.67 -12.84
N ALA A 57 12.01 2.61 -12.43
CA ALA A 57 13.42 2.47 -12.76
C ALA A 57 13.51 2.31 -14.29
N VAL A 58 14.18 3.25 -14.94
CA VAL A 58 14.55 3.12 -16.36
C VAL A 58 15.89 2.39 -16.34
N HIS A 59 15.89 1.17 -16.86
CA HIS A 59 17.12 0.44 -17.20
C HIS A 59 17.37 0.61 -18.70
#